data_AF-A0A8C5AS25-F1
#
_entry.id   AF-A0A8C5AS25-F1
#
_cell.length_a   1.000
_cell.length_b   1.000
_cell.length_c   1.000
_cell.angle_alpha   90.00
_cell.angle_beta   90.00
_cell.angle_gamma   90.00
#
_symmetry.space_group_name_H-M   'P 1'
#
loop_
_entity.id
_entity.type
_entity.pdbx_description
1 polymer ?
#
loop_
_entity_poly.entity_id
_entity_poly.type
_entity_poly.pdbx_seq_one_letter_code
_entity_poly.pdbx_strand_id
1 'polypeptide(L)' 'MSGLVKAAAARVAPAMRTGIITQRASLYTRPAKEKLGTAETAIGLGMFSLAILGPSGWILAHLEEYKKKE' A
#
# COMPACT_ATOMS: atom_id res chain seq x y z
N MET A 1 -29.40 22.18 -36.50
CA MET A 1 -28.88 20.94 -35.86
C MET A 1 -28.17 21.28 -34.55
N SER A 2 -28.86 21.44 -33.41
CA SER A 2 -28.10 21.89 -32.21
C SER A 2 -28.71 21.63 -30.83
N GLY A 3 -29.99 21.28 -30.70
CA GLY A 3 -30.60 21.09 -29.36
C GLY A 3 -30.32 19.72 -28.75
N LEU A 4 -30.64 18.66 -29.49
CA LEU A 4 -30.54 17.28 -29.02
C LEU A 4 -29.09 16.83 -28.78
N VAL A 5 -28.16 17.24 -29.66
CA VAL A 5 -26.73 16.95 -29.52
C VAL A 5 -26.14 17.65 -28.29
N LYS A 6 -26.54 18.90 -28.01
CA LYS A 6 -26.11 19.62 -26.81
C LYS A 6 -26.68 19.00 -25.53
N ALA A 7 -27.93 18.55 -25.55
CA ALA A 7 -28.56 17.88 -24.41
C ALA A 7 -27.91 16.51 -24.11
N ALA A 8 -27.61 15.73 -25.14
CA ALA A 8 -26.88 14.46 -25.00
C ALA A 8 -25.46 14.70 -24.49
N ALA A 9 -24.73 15.66 -25.06
CA ALA A 9 -23.38 16.02 -24.61
C ALA A 9 -23.36 16.50 -23.15
N ALA A 10 -24.33 17.30 -22.72
CA ALA A 10 -24.45 17.77 -21.35
C ALA A 10 -24.69 16.64 -20.34
N ARG A 11 -25.37 15.55 -20.74
CA ARG A 11 -25.62 14.38 -19.88
C ARG A 11 -24.46 13.40 -19.82
N VAL A 12 -23.62 13.33 -20.86
CA VAL A 12 -22.44 12.45 -20.90
C VAL A 12 -21.19 13.15 -20.35
N ALA A 13 -21.15 14.48 -20.36
CA ALA A 13 -20.04 15.28 -19.83
C ALA A 13 -19.65 14.97 -18.36
N PRO A 14 -20.58 14.74 -17.40
CA PRO A 14 -20.21 14.39 -16.03
C PRO A 14 -19.53 13.01 -15.95
N ALA A 15 -19.99 12.05 -16.77
CA ALA A 15 -19.42 10.70 -16.83
C ALA A 15 -18.03 10.64 -17.48
N MET A 16 -17.68 11.64 -18.30
CA MET A 16 -16.31 11.80 -18.83
C MET A 16 -15.40 12.62 -17.90
N ARG A 17 -15.96 13.36 -16.93
CA ARG A 17 -15.22 14.17 -15.94
C ARG A 17 -14.84 13.39 -14.68
N THR A 18 -15.35 12.18 -14.50
CA THR A 18 -15.04 11.28 -13.36
C THR A 18 -13.55 10.91 -13.26
N GLY A 19 -12.80 10.92 -14.36
CA GLY A 19 -11.35 10.70 -14.35
C GLY A 19 -10.50 11.95 -14.04
N ILE A 20 -11.08 13.15 -14.12
CA ILE A 20 -10.35 14.43 -13.97
C ILE A 20 -10.47 15.01 -12.56
N ILE A 21 -11.55 14.69 -11.83
CA ILE A 21 -11.68 15.04 -10.42
C ILE A 21 -10.94 13.99 -9.58
N THR A 22 -9.62 13.94 -9.69
CA THR A 22 -8.82 13.46 -8.56
C THR A 22 -9.00 14.50 -7.47
N GLN A 23 -9.92 14.25 -6.52
CA GLN A 23 -10.04 15.03 -5.30
C GLN A 23 -8.75 14.85 -4.49
N ARG A 24 -7.70 15.57 -4.89
CA ARG A 24 -6.48 15.72 -4.13
C ARG A 24 -6.85 16.61 -2.96
N ALA A 25 -7.26 16.01 -1.84
CA ALA A 25 -7.17 16.71 -0.57
C ALA A 25 -5.71 17.21 -0.47
N SER A 26 -5.52 18.51 -0.23
CA SER A 26 -4.18 19.08 -0.02
C SER A 26 -3.65 18.58 1.32
N LEU A 27 -3.20 17.32 1.34
CA LEU A 27 -2.61 16.68 2.49
C LEU A 27 -1.15 17.10 2.52
N TYR A 28 -0.85 18.07 3.36
CA TYR A 28 0.50 18.46 3.69
C TYR A 28 0.90 17.85 5.03
N THR A 29 2.07 17.23 5.09
CA THR A 29 2.65 16.71 6.32
C THR A 29 3.75 17.64 6.80
N ARG A 30 3.87 17.80 8.12
CA ARG A 30 5.02 18.49 8.70
C ARG A 30 6.28 17.66 8.46
N PRO A 31 7.47 18.29 8.37
CA PRO A 31 8.72 17.56 8.30
C PRO A 31 8.85 16.55 9.44
N ALA A 32 9.57 15.45 9.19
CA ALA A 32 9.81 14.45 10.22
C ALA A 32 10.48 15.09 11.45
N LYS A 33 9.94 14.80 12.64
CA LYS A 33 10.53 15.26 13.91
C LYS A 33 11.93 14.68 14.09
N GLU A 34 12.05 13.38 13.81
CA GLU A 34 13.31 12.64 13.76
C GLU A 34 13.47 12.05 12.36
N LYS A 35 14.60 12.32 11.72
CA LYS A 35 14.86 11.82 10.37
C LYS A 35 15.50 10.44 10.48
N LEU A 36 14.76 9.42 10.07
CA LEU A 36 15.32 8.07 9.94
C LEU A 36 16.30 8.06 8.77
N GLY A 37 17.55 7.70 9.07
CA GLY A 37 18.57 7.45 8.07
C GLY A 37 18.38 6.10 7.37
N THR A 38 19.18 5.88 6.33
CA THR A 38 19.20 4.61 5.60
C THR A 38 19.57 3.44 6.51
N ALA A 39 20.53 3.63 7.43
CA ALA A 39 20.96 2.61 8.37
C ALA A 39 19.84 2.18 9.33
N GLU A 40 19.17 3.15 9.98
CA GLU A 40 18.07 2.87 10.92
C GLU A 40 16.90 2.20 10.22
N THR A 41 16.58 2.62 8.99
CA THR A 41 15.51 2.02 8.19
C THR A 41 15.86 0.58 7.80
N ALA A 42 17.09 0.32 7.37
CA ALA A 42 17.54 -1.02 7.01
C ALA A 42 17.55 -1.97 8.22
N ILE A 43 18.02 -1.49 9.38
CA ILE A 43 18.01 -2.26 10.63
C ILE A 43 16.57 -2.53 11.07
N GLY A 44 15.70 -1.51 11.07
CA GLY A 44 14.30 -1.66 11.47
C GLY A 44 13.56 -2.67 10.59
N LEU A 45 13.73 -2.57 9.27
CA LEU A 45 13.12 -3.51 8.33
C LEU A 45 13.69 -4.92 8.48
N GLY A 46 15.02 -5.05 8.62
CA GLY A 46 15.68 -6.34 8.81
C GLY A 46 15.24 -7.03 10.10
N MET A 47 15.22 -6.30 11.22
CA MET A 47 14.76 -6.82 12.51
C MET A 47 13.28 -7.20 12.48
N PHE A 48 12.44 -6.40 11.84
CA PHE A 48 11.03 -6.73 11.67
C PHE A 48 10.85 -8.03 10.86
N SER A 49 11.57 -8.18 9.75
CA SER A 49 11.55 -9.41 8.97
C SER A 49 12.06 -10.62 9.77
N LEU A 50 13.16 -10.49 10.50
CA LEU A 50 13.72 -11.56 11.34
C LEU A 50 12.78 -11.93 12.51
N ALA A 51 12.05 -10.97 13.08
CA ALA A 51 11.10 -11.24 14.15
C ALA A 51 9.94 -12.14 13.70
N ILE A 52 9.53 -12.04 12.43
CA ILE A 52 8.49 -12.90 11.84
C ILE A 52 9.10 -14.20 11.33
N LEU A 53 10.13 -14.11 10.50
CA LEU A 53 10.70 -15.25 9.79
C LEU A 53 11.56 -16.15 10.68
N GLY A 54 12.13 -15.63 11.77
CA GLY A 54 12.96 -16.40 12.69
C GLY A 54 12.16 -17.53 13.36
N PRO A 55 11.07 -17.23 14.10
CA PRO A 55 10.22 -18.26 14.71
C PRO A 55 9.60 -19.19 13.66
N SER A 56 9.10 -18.65 12.55
CA SER A 56 8.52 -19.47 11.48
C SER A 56 9.55 -20.41 10.85
N GLY A 57 10.76 -19.91 10.58
CA GLY A 57 11.86 -20.69 10.03
C GLY A 57 12.30 -21.80 10.97
N TRP A 58 12.37 -21.52 12.27
CA TRP A 58 12.66 -22.55 13.27
C TRP A 58 11.62 -23.66 13.26
N ILE A 59 10.33 -23.32 13.30
CA ILE A 59 9.23 -24.30 13.30
C ILE A 59 9.28 -25.15 12.03
N LEU A 60 9.48 -24.53 10.86
CA LEU A 60 9.55 -25.23 9.59
C LEU A 60 10.76 -26.17 9.50
N ALA A 61 11.91 -25.76 10.03
CA ALA A 61 13.12 -26.58 10.05
C ALA A 61 12.96 -27.85 10.88
N HIS A 62 12.18 -27.81 11.96
CA HIS A 62 11.96 -28.94 12.86
C HIS A 62 10.71 -29.78 12.51
N LEU A 63 10.08 -29.55 11.35
CA LEU A 63 8.86 -30.29 10.97
C LEU A 63 9.07 -31.81 10.88
N GLU A 64 10.24 -32.28 10.45
CA GLU A 64 10.54 -33.71 10.37
C GLU A 64 10.67 -34.33 11.76
N GLU A 65 11.25 -33.61 12.71
CA GLU A 65 11.33 -34.03 14.11
C GLU A 65 9.95 -34.08 14.75
N TYR A 66 9.10 -33.07 14.51
CA TYR A 66 7.73 -33.06 15.01
C TYR A 66 6.85 -34.17 14.43
N LYS A 67 7.17 -34.66 13.23
CA LYS A 67 6.47 -35.79 12.58
C LYS A 67 6.87 -37.14 13.16
N LYS A 68 8.09 -37.27 13.67
CA LYS A 68 8.54 -38.49 14.34
C LYS A 68 7.85 -38.57 15.70
N LYS A 69 6.79 -39.37 15.75
CA LYS A 69 6.27 -39.85 17.02
C LYS A 69 7.20 -40.98 17.45
N GLU A 70 7.99 -40.75 18.48
CA GLU A 70 8.33 -41.88 19.36
C GLU A 70 7.04 -42.57 19.82
#